data_AF-A0A316JKD7-F1
#
_entry.id   AF-A0A316JKD7-F1
#
_cell.length_a   1.000
_cell.length_b   1.000
_cell.length_c   1.000
_cell.angle_alpha   90.00
_cell.angle_beta   90.00
_cell.angle_gamma   90.00
#
_symmetry.space_group_name_H-M   'P 1'
#
loop_
_entity.id
_entity.type
_entity.pdbx_description
1 polymer ?
#
loop_
_entity_poly.entity_id
_entity_poly.type
_entity_poly.pdbx_seq_one_letter_code
_entity_poly.pdbx_strand_id
1 'polypeptide(L)'
;MTAPSSSCTDRPGRAGISSDSFSARKEQALVILLAQSLAEAQIGRADAQASQGLWNEVAELELDPDRIINLLYGGEDLSDRAALKERDQQWLSAQVRQAPRGWSLRTLHLGRPQPYLSGIGISTRAGSGAQLSTR
;
A
#
# COMPACT_ATOMS: atom_id res chain seq x y z
N MET A 1 -31.90 49.15 -45.83
CA MET A 1 -30.79 48.18 -45.97
C MET A 1 -30.79 47.33 -44.71
N THR A 2 -31.13 46.05 -44.83
CA THR A 2 -31.37 45.13 -43.71
C THR A 2 -30.11 44.31 -43.47
N ALA A 3 -29.56 44.33 -42.26
CA ALA A 3 -28.46 43.47 -41.87
C ALA A 3 -28.96 42.03 -41.62
N PRO A 4 -28.26 40.98 -42.08
CA PRO A 4 -28.58 39.62 -41.70
C PRO A 4 -28.12 39.36 -40.26
N SER A 5 -29.05 38.88 -39.42
CA SER A 5 -28.77 38.38 -38.08
C SER A 5 -27.79 37.22 -38.13
N SER A 6 -26.60 37.41 -37.55
CA SER A 6 -25.66 36.33 -37.29
C SER A 6 -26.31 35.31 -36.35
N SER A 7 -26.67 34.16 -36.93
CA SER A 7 -27.03 32.96 -36.21
C SER A 7 -25.80 32.50 -35.43
N CYS A 8 -25.80 32.74 -34.11
CA CYS A 8 -24.84 32.12 -33.22
C CYS A 8 -25.15 30.62 -33.22
N THR A 9 -24.36 29.85 -33.95
CA THR A 9 -24.31 28.39 -33.81
C THR A 9 -23.77 28.08 -32.42
N ASP A 10 -24.70 27.80 -31.50
CA ASP A 10 -24.43 27.07 -30.26
C ASP A 10 -23.75 25.75 -30.63
N ARG A 11 -22.50 25.59 -30.20
CA ARG A 11 -21.71 24.39 -30.47
C ARG A 11 -21.66 23.59 -29.17
N PRO A 12 -22.53 22.58 -28.98
CA PRO A 12 -22.49 21.76 -27.78
C PRO A 12 -21.31 20.80 -27.90
N GLY A 13 -20.44 20.80 -26.88
CA GLY A 13 -19.39 19.78 -26.78
C GLY A 13 -18.01 20.30 -26.38
N ARG A 14 -17.93 21.07 -25.31
CA ARG A 14 -16.70 21.13 -24.50
C ARG A 14 -16.98 20.46 -23.17
N ALA A 15 -17.09 19.13 -23.20
CA ALA A 15 -16.99 18.33 -21.98
C ALA A 15 -15.62 18.65 -21.37
N GLY A 16 -15.62 19.46 -20.32
CA GLY A 16 -14.43 19.73 -19.53
C GLY A 16 -13.90 18.39 -19.04
N ILE A 17 -12.61 18.16 -19.26
CA ILE A 17 -11.91 17.05 -18.63
C ILE A 17 -12.09 17.27 -17.13
N SER A 18 -12.90 16.43 -16.47
CA SER A 18 -13.16 16.59 -15.03
C SER A 18 -11.82 16.57 -14.29
N SER A 19 -11.61 17.51 -13.37
CA SER A 19 -10.36 17.66 -12.62
C SER A 19 -9.87 16.33 -12.04
N ASP A 20 -10.80 15.48 -11.60
CA ASP A 20 -10.53 14.16 -11.05
C ASP A 20 -9.86 13.21 -12.06
N SER A 21 -10.32 13.21 -13.31
CA SER A 21 -9.74 12.37 -14.38
C SER A 21 -8.31 12.81 -14.76
N PHE A 22 -8.03 14.11 -14.63
CA PHE A 22 -6.72 14.67 -14.87
C PHE A 22 -5.75 14.36 -13.72
N SER A 23 -6.21 14.51 -12.47
CA SER A 23 -5.45 14.13 -11.28
C SER A 23 -5.14 12.63 -11.30
N ALA A 24 -6.11 11.77 -11.59
CA ALA A 24 -5.90 10.32 -11.68
C ALA A 24 -4.88 9.94 -12.76
N ARG A 25 -4.91 10.59 -13.93
CA ARG A 25 -3.92 10.35 -14.98
C ARG A 25 -2.51 10.84 -14.61
N LYS A 26 -2.41 11.95 -13.88
CA LYS A 26 -1.13 12.45 -13.36
C LYS A 26 -0.55 11.51 -12.32
N GLU A 27 -1.37 11.08 -11.37
CA GLU A 27 -0.98 10.12 -10.33
C GLU A 27 -0.51 8.80 -10.96
N GLN A 28 -1.26 8.25 -11.93
CA GLN A 28 -0.83 7.08 -12.70
C GLN A 28 0.53 7.29 -13.38
N ALA A 29 0.77 8.47 -13.97
CA ALA A 29 2.05 8.77 -14.61
C ALA A 29 3.21 8.85 -13.59
N LEU A 30 2.97 9.35 -12.38
CA LEU A 30 3.95 9.40 -11.29
C LEU A 30 4.27 8.02 -10.74
N VAL A 31 3.24 7.20 -10.48
CA VAL A 31 3.40 5.82 -10.01
C VAL A 31 4.26 5.00 -10.97
N ILE A 32 3.99 5.09 -12.28
CA ILE A 32 4.78 4.39 -13.30
C ILE A 32 6.22 4.87 -13.33
N LEU A 33 6.44 6.19 -13.24
CA LEU A 33 7.79 6.77 -13.22
C LEU A 33 8.58 6.28 -12.01
N LEU A 34 7.98 6.30 -10.83
CA LEU A 34 8.62 5.84 -9.58
C LEU A 34 8.93 4.35 -9.63
N ALA A 35 8.03 3.53 -10.18
CA ALA A 35 8.29 2.10 -10.38
C ALA A 35 9.51 1.87 -11.30
N GLN A 36 9.61 2.62 -12.40
CA GLN A 36 10.77 2.53 -13.31
C GLN A 36 12.07 2.95 -12.61
N SER A 37 12.06 4.08 -11.88
CA SER A 37 13.23 4.56 -11.15
C SER A 37 13.66 3.61 -10.03
N LEU A 38 12.70 3.00 -9.33
CA LEU A 38 12.97 1.99 -8.30
C LEU A 38 13.62 0.74 -8.90
N ALA A 39 13.13 0.27 -10.05
CA ALA A 39 13.73 -0.87 -10.72
C ALA A 39 15.16 -0.60 -11.19
N GLU A 40 15.41 0.58 -11.77
CA GLU A 40 16.76 1.00 -12.15
C GLU A 40 17.69 1.08 -10.92
N ALA A 41 17.22 1.65 -9.81
CA ALA A 41 18.00 1.73 -8.57
C ALA A 41 18.28 0.35 -7.95
N GLN A 42 17.27 -0.53 -7.86
CA GLN A 42 17.38 -1.83 -7.21
C GLN A 42 18.08 -2.89 -8.07
N ILE A 43 17.73 -2.97 -9.34
CA ILE A 43 18.14 -4.05 -10.24
C ILE A 43 19.31 -3.60 -11.12
N GLY A 44 19.21 -2.40 -11.71
CA GLY A 44 20.24 -1.88 -12.60
C GLY A 44 21.52 -1.48 -11.85
N ARG A 45 21.36 -0.79 -10.72
CA ARG A 45 22.48 -0.19 -9.96
C ARG A 45 22.78 -0.85 -8.63
N ALA A 46 21.87 -1.68 -8.12
CA ALA A 46 21.92 -2.25 -6.78
C ALA A 46 22.19 -1.20 -5.67
N ASP A 47 21.66 0.01 -5.86
CA ASP A 47 21.84 1.14 -4.94
C ASP A 47 20.70 1.17 -3.93
N ALA A 48 20.98 0.61 -2.76
CA ALA A 48 20.02 0.55 -1.65
C ALA A 48 19.66 1.94 -1.10
N GLN A 49 20.59 2.92 -1.13
CA GLN A 49 20.32 4.26 -0.62
C GLN A 49 19.40 5.04 -1.57
N ALA A 50 19.67 4.95 -2.88
CA ALA A 50 18.80 5.53 -3.90
C ALA A 50 17.40 4.90 -3.85
N SER A 51 17.31 3.56 -3.72
CA SER A 51 16.01 2.91 -3.59
C SER A 51 15.27 3.35 -2.32
N GLN A 52 15.96 3.54 -1.20
CA GLN A 52 15.33 4.01 0.03
C GLN A 52 14.81 5.45 -0.12
N GLY A 53 15.57 6.33 -0.77
CA GLY A 53 15.13 7.69 -1.08
C GLY A 53 13.84 7.71 -1.90
N LEU A 54 13.78 6.89 -2.96
CA LEU A 54 12.58 6.77 -3.79
C LEU A 54 11.36 6.24 -3.00
N TRP A 55 11.55 5.30 -2.08
CA TRP A 55 10.46 4.85 -1.19
C TRP A 55 10.00 5.93 -0.22
N ASN A 56 10.90 6.82 0.23
CA ASN A 56 10.50 7.98 1.03
C ASN A 56 9.68 8.97 0.18
N GLU A 57 10.07 9.21 -1.09
CA GLU A 57 9.29 10.04 -2.01
C GLU A 57 7.88 9.48 -2.25
N VAL A 58 7.75 8.16 -2.37
CA VAL A 58 6.44 7.48 -2.46
C VAL A 58 5.57 7.82 -1.24
N ALA A 59 6.15 7.77 -0.04
CA ALA A 59 5.43 8.08 1.20
C ALA A 59 5.09 9.58 1.31
N GLU A 60 5.99 10.47 0.90
CA GLU A 60 5.75 11.92 0.88
C GLU A 60 4.64 12.34 -0.09
N LEU A 61 4.51 11.62 -1.21
CA LEU A 61 3.46 11.84 -2.20
C LEU A 61 2.15 11.11 -1.86
N GLU A 62 2.07 10.44 -0.70
CA GLU A 62 0.92 9.65 -0.26
C GLU A 62 0.46 8.60 -1.30
N LEU A 63 1.41 8.07 -2.08
CA LEU A 63 1.12 7.04 -3.09
C LEU A 63 1.04 5.66 -2.44
N ASP A 64 0.12 4.82 -2.94
CA ASP A 64 -0.03 3.45 -2.44
C ASP A 64 1.21 2.60 -2.80
N PRO A 65 1.98 2.10 -1.81
CA PRO A 65 3.15 1.27 -2.06
C PRO A 65 2.78 -0.06 -2.73
N ASP A 66 1.61 -0.65 -2.44
CA ASP A 66 1.19 -1.92 -3.02
C ASP A 66 0.96 -1.80 -4.53
N ARG A 67 0.53 -0.62 -4.98
CA ARG A 67 0.37 -0.30 -6.41
C ARG A 67 1.72 -0.33 -7.12
N ILE A 68 2.74 0.27 -6.52
CA ILE A 68 4.11 0.31 -7.06
C ILE A 68 4.73 -1.08 -7.04
N ILE A 69 4.55 -1.85 -5.96
CA ILE A 69 5.01 -3.24 -5.85
C ILE A 69 4.38 -4.11 -6.94
N ASN A 70 3.07 -3.94 -7.19
CA ASN A 70 2.38 -4.67 -8.26
C ASN A 70 2.93 -4.36 -9.66
N LEU A 71 3.43 -3.14 -9.89
CA LEU A 71 4.11 -2.81 -11.15
C LEU A 71 5.53 -3.39 -11.22
N LEU A 72 6.32 -3.25 -10.14
CA LEU A 72 7.70 -3.74 -10.07
C LEU A 72 7.80 -5.25 -10.29
N TYR A 73 6.91 -6.01 -9.67
CA TYR A 73 6.91 -7.48 -9.73
C TYR A 73 5.75 -8.04 -10.56
N GLY A 74 5.11 -7.19 -11.36
CA GLY A 74 3.94 -7.54 -12.15
C GLY A 74 4.22 -8.43 -13.37
N GLY A 75 5.50 -8.65 -13.70
CA GLY A 75 5.96 -9.44 -14.85
C GLY A 75 6.01 -8.68 -16.18
N GLU A 76 5.58 -7.42 -16.19
CA GLU A 76 5.61 -6.56 -17.38
C GLU A 76 7.01 -6.01 -17.65
N ASP A 77 7.29 -5.69 -18.91
CA ASP A 77 8.50 -4.94 -19.27
C ASP A 77 8.37 -3.50 -18.74
N LEU A 78 9.29 -3.13 -17.84
CA LEU A 78 9.30 -1.81 -17.22
C LEU A 78 9.61 -0.68 -18.21
N SER A 79 10.12 -0.99 -19.40
CA SER A 79 10.31 -0.01 -20.48
C SER A 79 9.04 0.23 -21.30
N ASP A 80 8.08 -0.71 -21.30
CA ASP A 80 6.81 -0.57 -22.00
C ASP A 80 5.79 0.20 -21.14
N ARG A 81 5.74 1.51 -21.40
CA ARG A 81 4.82 2.40 -20.68
C ARG A 81 3.35 2.11 -20.96
N ALA A 82 3.00 1.51 -22.10
CA ALA A 82 1.61 1.17 -22.39
C ALA A 82 1.16 -0.04 -21.56
N ALA A 83 1.99 -1.08 -21.50
CA ALA A 83 1.76 -2.26 -20.66
C ALA A 83 1.61 -1.89 -19.18
N LEU A 84 2.51 -1.04 -18.66
CA LEU A 84 2.44 -0.58 -17.25
C LEU A 84 1.15 0.19 -16.94
N LYS A 85 0.67 1.03 -17.87
CA LYS A 85 -0.60 1.75 -17.69
C LYS A 85 -1.79 0.80 -17.64
N GLU A 86 -1.79 -0.21 -18.50
CA GLU A 86 -2.86 -1.19 -18.54
C GLU A 86 -2.87 -2.04 -17.26
N ARG A 87 -1.70 -2.54 -16.84
CA ARG A 87 -1.53 -3.29 -15.60
C ARG A 87 -2.01 -2.50 -14.38
N ASP A 88 -1.67 -1.22 -14.33
CA ASP A 88 -2.12 -0.30 -13.28
C ASP A 88 -3.65 -0.11 -13.27
N GLN A 89 -4.27 0.05 -14.44
CA GLN A 89 -5.73 0.14 -14.56
C GLN A 89 -6.43 -1.16 -14.13
N GLN A 90 -5.87 -2.31 -14.50
CA GLN A 90 -6.38 -3.61 -14.06
C GLN A 90 -6.34 -3.72 -12.54
N TRP A 91 -5.24 -3.31 -11.91
CA TRP A 91 -5.10 -3.33 -10.45
C TRP A 91 -6.11 -2.40 -9.76
N LEU A 92 -6.29 -1.16 -10.25
CA LEU A 92 -7.30 -0.23 -9.73
C LEU A 92 -8.72 -0.81 -9.86
N SER A 93 -9.03 -1.43 -11.00
CA SER A 93 -10.33 -2.07 -11.22
C SER A 93 -10.56 -3.28 -10.31
N ALA A 94 -9.50 -4.00 -9.95
CA ALA A 94 -9.55 -5.11 -9.01
C ALA A 94 -9.71 -4.62 -7.57
N GLN A 95 -9.05 -3.53 -7.17
CA GLN A 95 -9.22 -2.93 -5.84
C GLN A 95 -10.64 -2.42 -5.61
N VAL A 96 -11.27 -1.79 -6.60
CA VAL A 96 -12.69 -1.35 -6.49
C VAL A 96 -13.62 -2.54 -6.22
N ARG A 97 -13.29 -3.73 -6.74
CA ARG A 97 -14.04 -4.97 -6.47
C ARG A 97 -13.70 -5.60 -5.12
N GLN A 98 -12.52 -5.28 -4.58
CA GLN A 98 -12.00 -5.77 -3.31
C GLN A 98 -12.05 -4.65 -2.26
N ALA A 99 -13.26 -4.20 -1.89
CA ALA A 99 -13.43 -3.38 -0.69
C ALA A 99 -12.67 -4.04 0.50
N PRO A 100 -12.01 -3.26 1.36
CA PRO A 100 -10.85 -3.72 2.12
C PRO A 100 -11.23 -4.88 3.05
N ARG A 101 -10.73 -6.07 2.74
CA ARG A 101 -10.55 -7.11 3.75
C ARG A 101 -9.33 -6.70 4.53
N GLY A 102 -9.53 -5.96 5.62
CA GLY A 102 -8.46 -5.46 6.47
C GLY A 102 -7.44 -6.57 6.77
N TRP A 103 -6.25 -6.42 6.21
CA TRP A 103 -5.09 -7.20 6.61
C TRP A 103 -4.64 -6.67 7.97
N SER A 104 -5.35 -7.09 9.02
CA SER A 104 -4.89 -6.77 10.37
C SER A 104 -3.62 -7.58 10.63
N LEU A 105 -2.51 -6.86 10.84
CA LEU A 105 -1.21 -7.38 11.29
C LEU A 105 -1.29 -8.09 12.66
N ARG A 106 -2.48 -8.24 13.25
CA ARG A 106 -2.74 -9.04 14.46
C ARG A 106 -2.64 -10.54 14.20
N THR A 107 -2.63 -10.99 12.95
CA THR A 107 -2.72 -12.42 12.61
C THR A 107 -1.35 -13.06 12.33
N LEU A 108 -0.30 -12.28 12.11
CA LEU A 108 1.07 -12.80 12.02
C LEU A 108 1.68 -12.80 13.42
N HIS A 109 1.31 -13.80 14.23
CA HIS A 109 2.08 -14.17 15.42
C HIS A 109 3.40 -14.80 14.96
N LEU A 110 4.33 -13.97 14.50
CA LEU A 110 5.72 -14.37 14.36
C LEU A 110 6.32 -14.51 15.77
N GLY A 111 6.40 -15.76 16.20
CA GLY A 111 7.27 -16.30 17.25
C GLY A 111 7.71 -15.36 18.36
N ARG A 112 6.92 -15.27 19.44
CA ARG A 112 7.43 -14.79 20.73
C ARG A 112 8.11 -15.97 21.45
N PRO A 113 9.43 -15.96 21.70
CA PRO A 113 10.03 -16.97 22.57
C PRO A 113 9.48 -16.79 23.99
N GLN A 114 8.94 -17.86 24.56
CA GLN A 114 8.58 -17.98 25.98
C GLN A 114 9.83 -17.78 26.84
N PRO A 115 9.93 -16.74 27.68
CA PRO A 115 10.88 -16.75 28.77
C PRO A 115 10.30 -17.65 29.86
N TYR A 116 10.82 -18.87 30.00
CA TYR A 116 10.60 -19.67 31.19
C TYR A 116 11.29 -18.94 32.35
N LEU A 117 10.51 -18.19 33.13
CA LEU A 117 10.99 -17.62 34.38
C LEU A 117 11.07 -18.73 35.42
N SER A 118 12.31 -19.07 35.72
CA SER A 118 12.78 -19.61 36.98
C SER A 118 12.15 -18.87 38.18
N GLY A 119 11.47 -19.64 39.03
CA GLY A 119 11.15 -19.30 40.42
C GLY A 119 10.87 -20.62 41.13
N ILE A 120 11.85 -21.29 41.74
CA ILE A 120 12.43 -20.95 43.06
C ILE A 120 11.32 -20.55 44.04
N GLY A 121 10.50 -21.53 44.41
CA GLY A 121 9.74 -21.53 45.65
C GLY A 121 10.52 -22.30 46.71
N ILE A 122 11.27 -21.57 47.52
CA ILE A 122 11.91 -22.06 48.74
C ILE A 122 10.97 -21.81 49.93
N SER A 123 11.04 -22.69 50.93
CA SER A 123 10.51 -22.59 52.30
C SER A 123 9.00 -22.89 52.48
N THR A 124 8.53 -23.63 53.50
CA THR A 124 9.17 -24.03 54.76
C THR A 124 8.49 -25.27 55.37
N ARG A 125 9.33 -26.02 56.09
CA ARG A 125 9.10 -27.16 56.99
C ARG A 125 8.29 -26.82 58.25
N ALA A 126 7.81 -27.89 58.91
CA ALA A 126 7.25 -28.03 60.28
C ALA A 126 5.72 -27.87 60.35
N GLY A 127 4.94 -28.74 61.00
CA GLY A 127 5.23 -29.83 61.93
C GLY A 127 4.00 -29.98 62.86
N SER A 128 3.51 -31.21 63.02
CA SER A 128 2.89 -31.82 64.21
C SER A 128 1.95 -31.00 65.12
N GLY A 129 0.73 -31.52 65.36
CA GLY A 129 -0.04 -31.17 66.56
C GLY A 129 -1.53 -31.45 66.50
N ALA A 130 -1.96 -32.51 67.20
CA ALA A 130 -3.33 -32.97 67.40
C ALA A 130 -4.31 -31.91 67.97
N GLN A 131 -5.62 -32.10 67.75
CA GLN A 131 -6.58 -32.38 68.83
C GLN A 131 -7.86 -33.02 68.26
N LEU A 132 -8.15 -34.23 68.75
CA LEU A 132 -9.42 -34.95 68.58
C LEU A 132 -10.45 -34.38 69.55
N SER A 133 -11.65 -34.20 69.01
CA SER A 133 -12.82 -33.64 69.69
C SER A 133 -13.50 -34.69 70.58
N THR A 134 -13.85 -34.26 71.78
CA THR A 134 -14.76 -34.89 72.75
C THR A 134 -16.11 -35.29 72.14
N ARG A 135 -16.49 -36.55 72.30
CA ARG A 135 -17.75 -36.95 72.98
C ARG A 135 -17.82 -38.44 73.26
#